data_AF-A0A336N7T0-F1
#
_entry.id   AF-A0A336N7T0-F1
#
_cell.length_a   1.000
_cell.length_b   1.000
_cell.length_c   1.000
_cell.angle_alpha   90.00
_cell.angle_beta   90.00
_cell.angle_gamma   90.00
#
_symmetry.space_group_name_H-M   'P 1'
#
loop_
_entity.id
_entity.type
_entity.pdbx_description
1 polymer ?
#
loop_
_entity_poly.entity_id
_entity_poly.type
_entity_poly.pdbx_seq_one_letter_code
_entity_poly.pdbx_strand_id
1 'polypeptide(L)'
;MKQLFATTARGFEELLKSELTELGAQDAKVAQGGVHYWADDETLYRTLLWSRLSSRILLPIVQAKVFSDLDLYSAVVGVNWLDYFDEKVHFFVDFNGTNQEIRHTQFGAMRVKDGIVDYFERHGRARPNVDKEQPDIRIHAYLNRDEVVLSLDLSGDALHMRGYREDTGKAPLRETLAAAIVLRSGWQKGTPLVDPMCGSGTLLIEAAQMEAQIAPQLYRLHWGFDFWQAHNQAAWEKLKEEALALAEAEKQRENPPHFYGFDLDHRVLQKAKQNAKNAGVAHLMQWQQGDVVAIKIQVRT
;
A
#
# COMPACT_ATOMS: atom_id res chain seq x y z
N MET A 1 -7.89 -17.46 -10.40
CA MET A 1 -7.02 -16.35 -10.88
C MET A 1 -7.86 -15.09 -10.97
N LYS A 2 -7.37 -13.99 -10.39
CA LYS A 2 -8.02 -12.67 -10.35
C LYS A 2 -7.14 -11.67 -11.07
N GLN A 3 -7.74 -10.75 -11.82
CA GLN A 3 -7.03 -9.61 -12.39
C GLN A 3 -6.96 -8.49 -11.34
N LEU A 4 -5.78 -7.92 -11.13
CA LEU A 4 -5.53 -6.89 -10.13
C LEU A 4 -4.84 -5.69 -10.78
N PHE A 5 -4.90 -4.56 -10.10
CA PHE A 5 -4.16 -3.36 -10.45
C PHE A 5 -3.44 -2.79 -9.23
N ALA A 6 -2.11 -2.77 -9.27
CA ALA A 6 -1.29 -2.13 -8.26
C ALA A 6 -0.94 -0.71 -8.71
N THR A 7 -1.31 0.28 -7.92
CA THR A 7 -0.97 1.69 -8.17
C THR A 7 0.42 2.01 -7.65
N THR A 8 1.12 2.95 -8.27
CA THR A 8 2.38 3.50 -7.76
C THR A 8 2.58 4.95 -8.20
N ALA A 9 3.61 5.60 -7.67
CA ALA A 9 3.99 6.93 -8.14
C ALA A 9 4.55 6.84 -9.57
N ARG A 10 4.22 7.83 -10.40
CA ARG A 10 4.67 7.89 -11.80
C ARG A 10 6.20 7.81 -11.89
N GLY A 11 6.71 7.00 -12.79
CA GLY A 11 8.13 6.72 -12.99
C GLY A 11 8.65 5.47 -12.26
N PHE A 12 7.83 4.84 -11.40
CA PHE A 12 8.19 3.60 -10.69
C PHE A 12 7.47 2.37 -11.20
N GLU A 13 6.71 2.46 -12.30
CA GLU A 13 5.85 1.38 -12.78
C GLU A 13 6.66 0.14 -13.20
N GLU A 14 7.80 0.31 -13.88
CA GLU A 14 8.68 -0.82 -14.24
C GLU A 14 9.31 -1.48 -13.00
N LEU A 15 9.66 -0.67 -11.99
CA LEU A 15 10.21 -1.20 -10.74
C LEU A 15 9.15 -1.99 -9.97
N LEU A 16 7.92 -1.48 -9.92
CA LEU A 16 6.78 -2.18 -9.34
C LEU A 16 6.47 -3.47 -10.11
N LYS A 17 6.53 -3.46 -11.44
CA LYS A 17 6.32 -4.66 -12.25
C LYS A 17 7.32 -5.76 -11.88
N SER A 18 8.61 -5.43 -11.78
CA SER A 18 9.64 -6.37 -11.34
C SER A 18 9.34 -6.94 -9.96
N GLU A 19 9.02 -6.09 -8.98
CA GLU A 19 8.65 -6.52 -7.62
C GLU A 19 7.43 -7.47 -7.63
N LEU A 20 6.37 -7.13 -8.36
CA LEU A 20 5.17 -7.97 -8.44
C LEU A 20 5.47 -9.33 -9.07
N THR A 21 6.27 -9.37 -10.14
CA THR A 21 6.68 -10.62 -10.78
C THR A 21 7.50 -11.50 -9.83
N GLU A 22 8.43 -10.90 -9.06
CA GLU A 22 9.18 -11.62 -8.01
C GLU A 22 8.27 -12.18 -6.91
N LEU A 23 7.16 -11.49 -6.62
CA LEU A 23 6.13 -11.93 -5.68
C LEU A 23 5.14 -12.96 -6.27
N GLY A 24 5.34 -13.41 -7.51
CA GLY A 24 4.54 -14.44 -8.17
C GLY A 24 3.43 -13.92 -9.09
N ALA A 25 3.33 -12.61 -9.31
CA ALA A 25 2.34 -12.04 -10.22
C ALA A 25 2.57 -12.50 -11.67
N GLN A 26 1.49 -12.84 -12.36
CA GLN A 26 1.51 -13.31 -13.75
C GLN A 26 1.06 -12.22 -14.72
N ASP A 27 1.63 -12.22 -15.93
CA ASP A 27 1.29 -11.28 -17.01
C ASP A 27 1.27 -9.80 -16.57
N ALA A 28 2.30 -9.40 -15.81
CA ALA A 28 2.41 -8.05 -15.27
C ALA A 28 2.68 -7.02 -16.39
N LYS A 29 1.76 -6.08 -16.56
CA LYS A 29 1.73 -5.08 -17.62
C LYS A 29 1.67 -3.68 -17.03
N VAL A 30 2.69 -2.87 -17.33
CA VAL A 30 2.74 -1.46 -16.93
C VAL A 30 1.62 -0.70 -17.61
N ALA A 31 0.94 0.14 -16.84
CA ALA A 31 0.03 1.17 -17.30
C ALA A 31 0.42 2.50 -16.63
N GLN A 32 -0.20 3.61 -17.02
CA GLN A 32 0.11 4.89 -16.42
C GLN A 32 -0.25 4.89 -14.92
N GLY A 33 0.75 5.08 -14.04
CA GLY A 33 0.53 5.13 -12.60
C GLY A 33 0.31 3.77 -11.92
N GLY A 34 0.60 2.65 -12.58
CA GLY A 34 0.45 1.33 -11.97
C GLY A 34 0.77 0.16 -12.89
N VAL A 35 0.43 -1.05 -12.42
CA VAL A 35 0.69 -2.31 -13.10
C VAL A 35 -0.56 -3.20 -13.00
N HIS A 36 -1.07 -3.65 -14.14
CA HIS A 36 -2.07 -4.72 -14.20
C HIS A 36 -1.37 -6.07 -14.10
N TYR A 37 -1.95 -7.02 -13.36
CA TYR A 37 -1.38 -8.36 -13.24
C TYR A 37 -2.46 -9.37 -12.86
N TRP A 38 -2.12 -10.65 -12.97
CA TRP A 38 -2.96 -11.76 -12.53
C TRP A 38 -2.35 -12.46 -11.33
N ALA A 39 -3.20 -12.87 -10.40
CA ALA A 39 -2.78 -13.59 -9.19
C ALA A 39 -3.82 -14.65 -8.79
N ASP A 40 -3.36 -15.73 -8.19
CA ASP A 40 -4.20 -16.58 -7.34
C ASP A 40 -4.36 -15.94 -5.95
N ASP A 41 -5.10 -16.58 -5.05
CA ASP A 41 -5.37 -16.03 -3.72
C ASP A 41 -4.07 -15.82 -2.92
N GLU A 42 -3.17 -16.80 -2.93
CA GLU A 42 -1.89 -16.71 -2.22
C GLU A 42 -1.06 -15.53 -2.73
N THR A 43 -0.94 -15.39 -4.06
CA THR A 43 -0.19 -14.31 -4.70
C THR A 43 -0.85 -12.95 -4.46
N LEU A 44 -2.17 -12.86 -4.46
CA LEU A 44 -2.91 -11.63 -4.14
C LEU A 44 -2.52 -11.14 -2.74
N TYR A 45 -2.63 -12.00 -1.72
CA TYR A 45 -2.24 -11.64 -0.36
C TYR A 45 -0.75 -11.37 -0.23
N ARG A 46 0.09 -12.13 -0.94
CA ARG A 46 1.54 -11.93 -0.99
C ARG A 46 1.88 -10.54 -1.54
N THR A 47 1.24 -10.10 -2.61
CA THR A 47 1.46 -8.74 -3.14
C THR A 47 1.01 -7.65 -2.17
N LEU A 48 -0.10 -7.83 -1.44
CA LEU A 48 -0.55 -6.90 -0.39
C LEU A 48 0.42 -6.81 0.79
N LEU A 49 0.91 -7.96 1.26
CA LEU A 49 1.78 -8.05 2.42
C LEU A 49 3.21 -7.59 2.13
N TRP A 50 3.74 -7.95 0.96
CA TRP A 50 5.17 -7.84 0.63
C TRP A 50 5.54 -6.69 -0.28
N SER A 51 4.61 -6.12 -1.06
CA SER A 51 4.95 -5.02 -1.97
C SER A 51 5.36 -3.76 -1.19
N ARG A 52 6.58 -3.28 -1.46
CA ARG A 52 7.08 -2.02 -0.92
C ARG A 52 6.78 -0.86 -1.84
N LEU A 53 6.53 -1.11 -3.13
CA LEU A 53 6.36 -0.07 -4.14
C LEU A 53 4.90 0.25 -4.46
N SER A 54 3.99 -0.68 -4.18
CA SER A 54 2.55 -0.44 -4.36
C SER A 54 2.07 0.64 -3.40
N SER A 55 1.26 1.57 -3.91
CA SER A 55 0.52 2.54 -3.10
C SER A 55 -0.82 1.96 -2.64
N ARG A 56 -1.50 1.22 -3.52
CA ARG A 56 -2.74 0.47 -3.28
C ARG A 56 -2.82 -0.68 -4.29
N ILE A 57 -3.41 -1.79 -3.89
CA ILE A 57 -3.76 -2.93 -4.76
C ILE A 57 -5.29 -3.01 -4.86
N LEU A 58 -5.77 -2.93 -6.08
CA LEU A 58 -7.18 -2.84 -6.44
C LEU A 58 -7.61 -4.10 -7.19
N LEU A 59 -8.85 -4.54 -6.95
CA LEU A 59 -9.53 -5.60 -7.69
C LEU A 59 -10.61 -4.96 -8.58
N PRO A 60 -10.36 -4.80 -9.90
CA PRO A 60 -11.36 -4.29 -10.83
C PRO A 60 -12.64 -5.13 -10.81
N ILE A 61 -13.78 -4.44 -10.68
CA ILE A 61 -15.13 -5.01 -10.60
C ILE A 61 -15.82 -4.87 -11.96
N VAL A 62 -15.84 -3.64 -12.50
CA VAL A 62 -16.50 -3.33 -13.76
C VAL A 62 -15.76 -2.21 -14.48
N GLN A 63 -15.73 -2.33 -15.81
CA GLN A 63 -15.20 -1.34 -16.73
C GLN A 63 -16.29 -0.98 -17.73
N ALA A 64 -16.56 0.31 -17.89
CA ALA A 64 -17.65 0.79 -18.74
C ALA A 64 -17.30 2.13 -19.39
N LYS A 65 -17.97 2.43 -20.51
CA LYS A 65 -17.90 3.75 -21.12
C LYS A 65 -18.97 4.68 -20.53
N VAL A 66 -18.62 5.94 -20.32
CA VAL A 66 -19.49 6.95 -19.68
C VAL A 66 -19.64 8.15 -20.60
N PHE A 67 -20.75 8.19 -21.33
CA PHE A 67 -21.14 9.31 -22.20
C PHE A 67 -22.34 10.08 -21.65
N SER A 68 -22.84 9.70 -20.47
CA SER A 68 -23.90 10.36 -19.72
C SER A 68 -23.84 9.96 -18.24
N ASP A 69 -24.56 10.67 -17.37
CA ASP A 69 -24.68 10.26 -15.96
C ASP A 69 -25.36 8.88 -15.81
N LEU A 70 -26.28 8.56 -16.74
CA LEU A 70 -27.05 7.33 -16.74
C LEU A 70 -26.15 6.14 -17.03
N ASP A 71 -25.17 6.28 -17.93
CA ASP A 71 -24.22 5.20 -18.23
C ASP A 71 -23.43 4.78 -16.99
N LEU A 72 -22.93 5.76 -16.22
CA LEU A 72 -22.23 5.49 -14.96
C LEU A 72 -23.15 4.79 -13.96
N TYR A 73 -24.36 5.31 -13.78
CA TYR A 73 -25.35 4.74 -12.86
C TYR A 73 -25.74 3.30 -13.25
N SER A 74 -26.01 3.06 -14.54
CA SER A 74 -26.33 1.74 -15.07
C SER A 74 -25.19 0.74 -14.92
N ALA A 75 -23.94 1.18 -15.14
CA ALA A 75 -22.76 0.34 -14.91
C ALA A 75 -22.62 -0.07 -13.44
N VAL A 76 -22.90 0.85 -12.51
CA VAL A 76 -22.86 0.59 -11.06
C VAL A 76 -23.97 -0.36 -10.63
N VAL A 77 -25.23 -0.08 -11.01
CA VAL A 77 -26.38 -0.90 -10.62
C VAL A 77 -26.33 -2.30 -11.25
N GLY A 78 -25.67 -2.45 -12.40
CA GLY A 78 -25.49 -3.75 -13.06
C GLY A 78 -24.53 -4.71 -12.34
N VAL A 79 -23.76 -4.24 -11.36
CA VAL A 79 -22.87 -5.08 -10.55
C VAL A 79 -23.69 -5.81 -9.47
N ASN A 80 -23.45 -7.11 -9.30
CA ASN A 80 -23.98 -7.87 -8.17
C ASN A 80 -23.17 -7.56 -6.90
N TRP A 81 -23.50 -6.46 -6.21
CA TRP A 81 -22.73 -6.01 -5.04
C TRP A 81 -22.73 -7.00 -3.87
N LEU A 82 -23.70 -7.91 -3.79
CA LEU A 82 -23.75 -8.96 -2.76
C LEU A 82 -22.62 -9.99 -2.90
N ASP A 83 -21.98 -10.08 -4.07
CA ASP A 83 -20.77 -10.90 -4.25
C ASP A 83 -19.52 -10.27 -3.59
N TYR A 84 -19.62 -8.98 -3.20
CA TYR A 84 -18.49 -8.22 -2.65
C TYR A 84 -18.67 -7.88 -1.18
N PHE A 85 -19.84 -7.42 -0.74
CA PHE A 85 -20.12 -7.08 0.67
C PHE A 85 -21.62 -7.12 0.98
N ASP A 86 -21.97 -7.20 2.26
CA ASP A 86 -23.37 -7.14 2.72
C ASP A 86 -23.77 -5.74 3.20
N GLU A 87 -25.06 -5.55 3.48
CA GLU A 87 -25.63 -4.26 3.89
C GLU A 87 -25.13 -3.70 5.23
N LYS A 88 -24.44 -4.51 6.05
CA LYS A 88 -24.01 -4.11 7.40
C LYS A 88 -22.71 -3.33 7.41
N VAL A 89 -21.96 -3.36 6.31
CA VAL A 89 -20.67 -2.68 6.20
C VAL A 89 -20.84 -1.17 6.05
N HIS A 90 -19.81 -0.43 6.45
CA HIS A 90 -19.64 0.97 6.12
C HIS A 90 -18.76 1.08 4.88
N PHE A 91 -19.27 1.67 3.80
CA PHE A 91 -18.50 1.81 2.58
C PHE A 91 -18.16 3.26 2.24
N PHE A 92 -17.11 3.45 1.45
CA PHE A 92 -16.73 4.75 0.90
C PHE A 92 -16.44 4.64 -0.58
N VAL A 93 -16.83 5.66 -1.35
CA VAL A 93 -16.49 5.78 -2.75
C VAL A 93 -15.45 6.88 -2.93
N ASP A 94 -14.27 6.49 -3.40
CA ASP A 94 -13.23 7.40 -3.85
C ASP A 94 -13.29 7.49 -5.38
N PHE A 95 -13.52 8.70 -5.92
CA PHE A 95 -13.67 8.91 -7.35
C PHE A 95 -12.56 9.83 -7.86
N ASN A 96 -11.81 9.36 -8.84
CA ASN A 96 -10.70 10.07 -9.45
C ASN A 96 -10.92 10.25 -10.95
N GLY A 97 -10.60 11.45 -11.44
CA GLY A 97 -10.75 11.82 -12.85
C GLY A 97 -12.08 12.48 -13.18
N THR A 98 -12.15 13.03 -14.40
CA THR A 98 -13.28 13.82 -14.90
C THR A 98 -13.36 13.69 -16.41
N ASN A 99 -14.55 13.88 -16.97
CA ASN A 99 -14.76 14.03 -18.41
C ASN A 99 -15.82 15.12 -18.71
N GLN A 100 -16.36 15.15 -19.93
CA GLN A 100 -17.34 16.18 -20.31
C GLN A 100 -18.66 16.07 -19.51
N GLU A 101 -19.02 14.86 -19.09
CA GLU A 101 -20.26 14.55 -18.36
C GLU A 101 -20.04 14.60 -16.85
N ILE A 102 -19.07 13.85 -16.35
CA ILE A 102 -18.66 13.83 -14.95
C ILE A 102 -17.58 14.89 -14.75
N ARG A 103 -18.01 16.14 -14.59
CA ARG A 103 -17.12 17.31 -14.47
C ARG A 103 -16.50 17.48 -13.09
N HIS A 104 -17.06 16.85 -12.07
CA HIS A 104 -16.63 16.97 -10.68
C HIS A 104 -16.54 15.58 -10.05
N THR A 105 -15.40 15.27 -9.44
CA THR A 105 -15.16 13.97 -8.79
C THR A 105 -16.18 13.66 -7.70
N GLN A 106 -16.58 14.67 -6.91
CA GLN A 106 -17.61 14.52 -5.87
C GLN A 106 -18.96 14.11 -6.44
N PHE A 107 -19.33 14.62 -7.62
CA PHE A 107 -20.54 14.21 -8.30
C PHE A 107 -20.45 12.76 -8.77
N GLY A 108 -19.32 12.35 -9.36
CA GLY A 108 -19.07 10.95 -9.75
C GLY A 108 -19.14 10.00 -8.55
N ALA A 109 -18.49 10.35 -7.43
CA ALA A 109 -18.53 9.58 -6.19
C ALA A 109 -19.96 9.43 -5.65
N MET A 110 -20.72 10.52 -5.65
CA MET A 110 -22.13 10.52 -5.23
C MET A 110 -22.97 9.59 -6.11
N ARG A 111 -22.83 9.64 -7.44
CA ARG A 111 -23.59 8.79 -8.37
C ARG A 111 -23.29 7.31 -8.21
N VAL A 112 -22.01 6.96 -8.02
CA VAL A 112 -21.62 5.57 -7.73
C VAL A 112 -22.18 5.11 -6.38
N LYS A 113 -22.08 5.95 -5.34
CA LYS A 113 -22.64 5.65 -4.02
C LYS A 113 -24.17 5.45 -4.08
N ASP A 114 -24.89 6.31 -4.79
CA ASP A 114 -26.34 6.20 -4.97
C ASP A 114 -26.70 4.90 -5.71
N GLY A 115 -25.97 4.56 -6.78
CA GLY A 115 -26.20 3.30 -7.51
C GLY A 115 -25.97 2.04 -6.66
N ILE A 116 -24.96 2.05 -5.78
CA ILE A 116 -24.73 0.95 -4.83
C ILE A 116 -25.90 0.87 -3.84
N VAL A 117 -26.31 1.99 -3.23
CA VAL A 117 -27.43 2.01 -2.27
C VAL A 117 -28.73 1.52 -2.91
N ASP A 118 -29.06 2.05 -4.09
CA ASP A 118 -30.26 1.67 -4.84
C ASP A 118 -30.25 0.18 -5.20
N TYR A 119 -29.07 -0.39 -5.48
CA TYR A 119 -28.94 -1.83 -5.71
C TYR A 119 -29.39 -2.62 -4.47
N PHE A 120 -28.91 -2.28 -3.27
CA PHE A 120 -29.31 -2.98 -2.04
C PHE A 120 -30.81 -2.81 -1.74
N GLU A 121 -31.34 -1.60 -1.88
CA GLU A 121 -32.76 -1.33 -1.66
C GLU A 121 -33.66 -2.14 -2.63
N ARG A 122 -33.29 -2.21 -3.92
CA ARG A 122 -34.03 -3.01 -4.92
C ARG A 122 -34.00 -4.51 -4.65
N HIS A 123 -32.98 -5.00 -3.96
CA HIS A 123 -32.87 -6.39 -3.55
C HIS A 123 -33.47 -6.65 -2.15
N GLY A 124 -34.23 -5.69 -1.61
CA GLY A 124 -34.91 -5.83 -0.32
C GLY A 124 -33.95 -5.88 0.88
N ARG A 125 -32.73 -5.35 0.73
CA ARG A 125 -31.73 -5.24 1.78
C ARG A 125 -31.81 -3.88 2.46
N ALA A 126 -31.26 -3.80 3.68
CA ALA A 126 -31.08 -2.50 4.31
C ALA A 126 -30.09 -1.65 3.50
N ARG A 127 -30.20 -0.33 3.63
CA ARG A 127 -29.26 0.60 3.03
C ARG A 127 -27.91 0.52 3.76
N PRO A 128 -26.79 0.24 3.06
CA PRO A 128 -25.47 0.28 3.68
C PRO A 128 -25.08 1.71 4.08
N ASN A 129 -24.33 1.82 5.18
CA ASN A 129 -23.88 3.11 5.70
C ASN A 129 -22.62 3.59 4.98
N VAL A 130 -22.39 4.90 5.01
CA VAL A 130 -21.18 5.50 4.43
C VAL A 130 -20.32 6.08 5.55
N ASP A 131 -19.07 5.63 5.62
CA ASP A 131 -18.06 6.18 6.52
C ASP A 131 -16.83 6.58 5.70
N LYS A 132 -16.46 7.85 5.76
CA LYS A 132 -15.30 8.38 5.01
C LYS A 132 -13.99 8.18 5.76
N GLU A 133 -14.03 8.13 7.09
CA GLU A 133 -12.85 8.06 7.94
C GLU A 133 -12.39 6.62 8.11
N GLN A 134 -13.32 5.71 8.41
CA GLN A 134 -13.04 4.29 8.63
C GLN A 134 -14.02 3.38 7.87
N PRO A 135 -13.97 3.38 6.52
CA PRO A 135 -14.77 2.44 5.75
C PRO A 135 -14.25 1.00 5.89
N ASP A 136 -15.18 0.07 6.11
CA ASP A 136 -14.97 -1.37 5.98
C ASP A 136 -14.67 -1.76 4.52
N ILE A 137 -15.35 -1.10 3.58
CA ILE A 137 -15.20 -1.31 2.13
C ILE A 137 -14.92 0.02 1.42
N ARG A 138 -13.85 0.06 0.64
CA ARG A 138 -13.55 1.22 -0.22
C ARG A 138 -13.68 0.84 -1.69
N ILE A 139 -14.56 1.54 -2.40
CA ILE A 139 -14.72 1.42 -3.84
C ILE A 139 -13.96 2.57 -4.50
N HIS A 140 -13.00 2.23 -5.36
CA HIS A 140 -12.23 3.18 -6.14
C HIS A 140 -12.78 3.24 -7.56
N ALA A 141 -13.29 4.41 -7.96
CA ALA A 141 -13.72 4.68 -9.32
C ALA A 141 -12.66 5.56 -10.00
N TYR A 142 -12.09 5.08 -11.09
CA TYR A 142 -11.14 5.82 -11.91
C TYR A 142 -11.74 6.09 -13.29
N LEU A 143 -11.98 7.36 -13.59
CA LEU A 143 -12.45 7.83 -14.89
C LEU A 143 -11.30 8.44 -15.68
N ASN A 144 -10.98 7.86 -16.82
CA ASN A 144 -10.01 8.41 -17.74
C ASN A 144 -10.62 8.51 -19.14
N ARG A 145 -10.68 9.74 -19.67
CA ARG A 145 -11.44 10.06 -20.89
C ARG A 145 -12.89 9.60 -20.70
N ASP A 146 -13.37 8.67 -21.53
CA ASP A 146 -14.75 8.20 -21.49
C ASP A 146 -14.88 6.83 -20.84
N GLU A 147 -13.82 6.32 -20.20
CA GLU A 147 -13.80 4.98 -19.62
C GLU A 147 -13.64 5.04 -18.10
N VAL A 148 -14.59 4.42 -17.39
CA VAL A 148 -14.57 4.28 -15.95
C VAL A 148 -14.22 2.85 -15.58
N VAL A 149 -13.35 2.69 -14.58
CA VAL A 149 -13.07 1.41 -13.92
C VAL A 149 -13.45 1.55 -12.46
N LEU A 150 -14.40 0.74 -11.99
CA LEU A 150 -14.71 0.58 -10.58
C LEU A 150 -13.94 -0.61 -10.05
N SER A 151 -13.28 -0.44 -8.91
CA SER A 151 -12.47 -1.47 -8.27
C SER A 151 -12.74 -1.51 -6.77
N LEU A 152 -12.67 -2.70 -6.18
CA LEU A 152 -12.56 -2.88 -4.74
C LEU A 152 -11.12 -2.59 -4.32
N ASP A 153 -10.92 -1.74 -3.32
CA ASP A 153 -9.60 -1.49 -2.74
C ASP A 153 -9.31 -2.53 -1.65
N LEU A 154 -8.36 -3.43 -1.92
CA LEU A 154 -7.98 -4.49 -0.99
C LEU A 154 -6.99 -4.01 0.08
N SER A 155 -6.40 -2.83 -0.09
CA SER A 155 -5.37 -2.30 0.82
C SER A 155 -5.97 -1.60 2.05
N GLY A 156 -7.12 -0.95 1.89
CA GLY A 156 -7.72 -0.13 2.95
C GLY A 156 -7.05 1.24 3.02
N ASP A 157 -6.09 1.43 3.93
CA ASP A 157 -5.23 2.61 3.86
C ASP A 157 -4.16 2.44 2.79
N ALA A 158 -3.54 3.55 2.41
CA ALA A 158 -2.46 3.51 1.44
C ALA A 158 -1.25 2.75 2.02
N LEU A 159 -0.70 1.84 1.22
CA LEU A 159 0.32 0.90 1.65
C LEU A 159 1.58 1.59 2.18
N HIS A 160 1.94 2.80 1.75
CA HIS A 160 3.07 3.51 2.36
C HIS A 160 2.97 3.62 3.90
N MET A 161 1.76 3.62 4.48
CA MET A 161 1.56 3.57 5.93
C MET A 161 1.87 2.17 6.49
N ARG A 162 3.15 1.93 6.84
CA ARG A 162 3.63 0.65 7.40
C ARG A 162 3.29 0.45 8.88
N GLY A 163 2.84 1.50 9.55
CA GLY A 163 2.49 1.49 10.98
C GLY A 163 3.62 1.78 11.96
N TYR A 164 4.88 1.92 11.51
CA TYR A 164 5.99 2.21 12.43
C TYR A 164 6.13 3.70 12.83
N ARG A 165 5.51 4.62 12.07
CA ARG A 165 5.57 6.07 12.35
C ARG A 165 4.41 6.48 13.25
N GLU A 166 4.73 7.09 14.38
CA GLU A 166 3.73 7.67 15.29
C GLU A 166 3.33 9.10 14.90
N ASP A 167 4.23 9.85 14.25
CA ASP A 167 4.05 11.30 14.04
C ASP A 167 4.53 11.72 12.64
N THR A 168 3.60 12.22 11.81
CA THR A 168 3.91 12.76 10.49
C THR A 168 4.47 14.17 10.67
N GLY A 169 5.80 14.29 10.76
CA GLY A 169 6.49 15.57 10.80
C GLY A 169 6.19 16.47 9.60
N LYS A 170 6.90 17.59 9.44
CA LYS A 170 6.52 18.64 8.48
C LYS A 170 6.66 18.29 6.97
N ALA A 171 7.31 17.20 6.58
CA ALA A 171 7.34 16.69 5.20
C ALA A 171 8.08 15.35 5.09
N PRO A 172 7.59 14.25 5.70
CA PRO A 172 8.36 13.02 5.70
C PRO A 172 8.26 12.33 4.34
N LEU A 173 9.40 11.81 3.86
CA LEU A 173 9.48 11.00 2.64
C LEU A 173 8.51 9.81 2.74
N ARG A 174 7.71 9.56 1.70
CA ARG A 174 6.84 8.37 1.67
C ARG A 174 7.70 7.11 1.68
N GLU A 175 7.28 6.11 2.45
CA GLU A 175 7.92 4.81 2.62
C GLU A 175 8.10 4.10 1.27
N THR A 176 7.09 4.14 0.40
CA THR A 176 7.16 3.58 -0.95
C THR A 176 8.26 4.24 -1.80
N LEU A 177 8.43 5.56 -1.68
CA LEU A 177 9.47 6.30 -2.39
C LEU A 177 10.85 6.03 -1.79
N ALA A 178 10.95 5.94 -0.46
CA ALA A 178 12.18 5.57 0.22
C ALA A 178 12.65 4.16 -0.19
N ALA A 179 11.73 3.19 -0.22
CA ALA A 179 12.01 1.85 -0.73
C ALA A 179 12.50 1.87 -2.18
N ALA A 180 11.87 2.68 -3.04
CA ALA A 180 12.29 2.82 -4.43
C ALA A 180 13.71 3.43 -4.56
N ILE A 181 14.05 4.41 -3.72
CA ILE A 181 15.40 4.99 -3.67
C ILE A 181 16.43 3.95 -3.24
N VAL A 182 16.15 3.16 -2.21
CA VAL A 182 17.04 2.09 -1.74
C VAL A 182 17.28 1.08 -2.86
N LEU A 183 16.23 0.59 -3.51
CA LEU A 183 16.33 -0.37 -4.63
C LEU A 183 17.13 0.18 -5.81
N ARG A 184 17.11 1.50 -6.03
CA ARG A 184 17.82 2.18 -7.12
C ARG A 184 19.22 2.67 -6.75
N SER A 185 19.58 2.64 -5.47
CA SER A 185 20.86 3.17 -4.96
C SER A 185 22.07 2.32 -5.33
N GLY A 186 21.85 1.05 -5.72
CA GLY A 186 22.92 0.07 -5.91
C GLY A 186 23.46 -0.54 -4.61
N TRP A 187 22.86 -0.20 -3.46
CA TRP A 187 23.19 -0.83 -2.18
C TRP A 187 22.97 -2.35 -2.22
N GLN A 188 23.89 -3.08 -1.62
CA GLN A 188 23.86 -4.54 -1.51
C GLN A 188 23.57 -4.94 -0.07
N LYS A 189 22.61 -5.86 0.12
CA LYS A 189 22.27 -6.38 1.45
C LYS A 189 23.51 -6.93 2.17
N GLY A 190 23.63 -6.65 3.47
CA GLY A 190 24.77 -7.02 4.29
C GLY A 190 25.98 -6.09 4.16
N THR A 191 25.92 -5.05 3.32
CA THR A 191 26.95 -4.01 3.27
C THR A 191 26.53 -2.77 4.06
N PRO A 192 27.48 -2.05 4.69
CA PRO A 192 27.17 -0.83 5.41
C PRO A 192 26.39 0.20 4.57
N LEU A 193 25.34 0.78 5.16
CA LEU A 193 24.58 1.87 4.55
C LEU A 193 24.57 3.09 5.46
N VAL A 194 24.83 4.26 4.88
CA VAL A 194 24.95 5.52 5.61
C VAL A 194 23.97 6.53 5.04
N ASP A 195 23.19 7.15 5.91
CA ASP A 195 22.40 8.33 5.60
C ASP A 195 22.88 9.50 6.48
N PRO A 196 23.63 10.47 5.91
CA PRO A 196 24.23 11.55 6.68
C PRO A 196 23.26 12.68 7.06
N MET A 197 22.02 12.64 6.56
CA MET A 197 20.96 13.62 6.84
C MET A 197 19.63 12.89 6.96
N CYS A 198 19.58 11.92 7.88
CA CYS A 198 18.59 10.85 7.87
C CYS A 198 17.19 11.27 8.33
N GLY A 199 17.04 12.44 8.95
CA GLY A 199 15.78 12.92 9.47
C GLY A 199 15.14 11.90 10.42
N SER A 200 13.95 11.42 10.05
CA SER A 200 13.20 10.39 10.80
C SER A 200 13.63 8.95 10.49
N GLY A 201 14.71 8.74 9.74
CA GLY A 201 15.34 7.44 9.51
C GLY A 201 14.70 6.58 8.41
N THR A 202 13.75 7.11 7.64
CA THR A 202 12.92 6.34 6.71
C THR A 202 13.73 5.51 5.71
N LEU A 203 14.74 6.08 5.05
CA LEU A 203 15.55 5.36 4.06
C LEU A 203 16.27 4.16 4.67
N LEU A 204 16.91 4.37 5.83
CA LEU A 204 17.60 3.30 6.55
C LEU A 204 16.63 2.25 7.07
N ILE A 205 15.43 2.63 7.51
CA ILE A 205 14.41 1.69 8.02
C ILE A 205 13.90 0.79 6.89
N GLU A 206 13.59 1.34 5.72
CA GLU A 206 13.18 0.54 4.57
C GLU A 206 14.30 -0.41 4.12
N ALA A 207 15.55 0.06 4.08
CA ALA A 207 16.71 -0.78 3.73
C ALA A 207 16.92 -1.92 4.74
N ALA A 208 16.88 -1.62 6.04
CA ALA A 208 17.04 -2.62 7.09
C ALA A 208 15.90 -3.66 7.07
N GLN A 209 14.66 -3.26 6.81
CA GLN A 209 13.56 -4.24 6.64
C GLN A 209 13.73 -5.09 5.38
N MET A 210 14.28 -4.55 4.29
CA MET A 210 14.60 -5.34 3.08
C MET A 210 15.68 -6.38 3.34
N GLU A 211 16.70 -6.03 4.12
CA GLU A 211 17.75 -6.96 4.54
C GLU A 211 17.19 -8.01 5.49
N ALA A 212 16.47 -7.56 6.52
CA ALA A 212 15.92 -8.44 7.53
C ALA A 212 14.74 -9.31 7.05
N GLN A 213 14.37 -9.22 5.77
CA GLN A 213 13.25 -9.93 5.18
C GLN A 213 11.92 -9.73 5.93
N ILE A 214 11.74 -8.56 6.56
CA ILE A 214 10.50 -8.21 7.28
C ILE A 214 9.51 -7.65 6.26
N ALA A 215 8.34 -8.27 6.12
CA ALA A 215 7.31 -7.78 5.22
C ALA A 215 6.87 -6.35 5.62
N PRO A 216 6.74 -5.41 4.66
CA PRO A 216 6.41 -4.01 4.93
C PRO A 216 5.07 -3.84 5.67
N GLN A 217 4.12 -4.76 5.51
CA GLN A 217 2.79 -4.69 6.14
C GLN A 217 2.57 -5.72 7.24
N LEU A 218 3.63 -6.33 7.76
CA LEU A 218 3.53 -7.45 8.71
C LEU A 218 2.65 -7.15 9.93
N TYR A 219 2.76 -5.93 10.44
CA TYR A 219 2.05 -5.48 11.64
C TYR A 219 0.78 -4.67 11.34
N ARG A 220 0.34 -4.64 10.08
CA ARG A 220 -0.90 -3.97 9.69
C ARG A 220 -2.10 -4.73 10.26
N LEU A 221 -2.97 -4.00 10.95
CA LEU A 221 -4.12 -4.58 11.67
C LEU A 221 -5.39 -4.65 10.83
N HIS A 222 -5.59 -3.70 9.91
CA HIS A 222 -6.82 -3.55 9.13
C HIS A 222 -6.53 -3.50 7.64
N TRP A 223 -7.34 -4.21 6.86
CA TRP A 223 -7.22 -4.32 5.41
C TRP A 223 -8.55 -4.06 4.72
N GLY A 224 -8.46 -3.58 3.47
CA GLY A 224 -9.67 -3.36 2.64
C GLY A 224 -10.36 -4.65 2.19
N PHE A 225 -9.72 -5.81 2.41
CA PHE A 225 -10.31 -7.12 2.18
C PHE A 225 -11.00 -7.73 3.42
N ASP A 226 -10.90 -7.12 4.61
CA ASP A 226 -11.41 -7.72 5.85
C ASP A 226 -12.92 -8.01 5.80
N PHE A 227 -13.68 -7.18 5.09
CA PHE A 227 -15.12 -7.31 4.89
C PHE A 227 -15.53 -7.75 3.48
N TRP A 228 -14.55 -8.17 2.67
CA TRP A 228 -14.82 -8.68 1.33
C TRP A 228 -15.36 -10.11 1.40
N GLN A 229 -16.53 -10.36 0.82
CA GLN A 229 -17.21 -11.66 0.87
C GLN A 229 -16.39 -12.83 0.30
N ALA A 230 -15.54 -12.57 -0.70
CA ALA A 230 -14.68 -13.59 -1.28
C ALA A 230 -13.26 -13.61 -0.68
N HIS A 231 -13.08 -13.02 0.51
CA HIS A 231 -11.85 -13.11 1.29
C HIS A 231 -11.59 -14.55 1.75
N ASN A 232 -10.40 -15.06 1.45
CA ASN A 232 -9.93 -16.37 1.84
C ASN A 232 -9.05 -16.28 3.09
N GLN A 233 -9.70 -16.37 4.26
CA GLN A 233 -9.04 -16.23 5.55
C GLN A 233 -7.89 -17.23 5.75
N ALA A 234 -8.07 -18.50 5.34
CA ALA A 234 -7.06 -19.54 5.53
C ALA A 234 -5.77 -19.26 4.72
N ALA A 235 -5.90 -18.77 3.48
CA ALA A 235 -4.76 -18.38 2.66
C ALA A 235 -4.00 -17.19 3.27
N TRP A 236 -4.74 -16.21 3.81
CA TRP A 236 -4.16 -15.05 4.48
C TRP A 236 -3.41 -15.43 5.76
N GLU A 237 -4.02 -16.22 6.65
CA GLU A 237 -3.42 -16.64 7.91
C GLU A 237 -2.12 -17.42 7.69
N LYS A 238 -2.14 -18.39 6.77
CA LYS A 238 -0.95 -19.15 6.38
C LYS A 238 0.20 -18.24 5.95
N LEU A 239 -0.06 -17.30 5.03
CA LEU A 239 0.95 -16.37 4.54
C LEU A 239 1.48 -15.45 5.65
N LYS A 240 0.60 -14.97 6.54
CA LYS A 240 0.98 -14.11 7.65
C LYS A 240 1.86 -14.85 8.66
N GLU A 241 1.55 -16.09 8.97
CA GLU A 241 2.37 -16.96 9.83
C GLU A 241 3.75 -17.20 9.23
N GLU A 242 3.85 -17.48 7.93
CA GLU A 242 5.14 -17.62 7.22
C GLU A 242 5.98 -16.34 7.31
N ALA A 243 5.37 -15.17 7.09
CA ALA A 243 6.06 -13.89 7.18
C ALA A 243 6.51 -13.55 8.60
N LEU A 244 5.72 -13.88 9.63
CA LEU A 244 6.10 -13.75 11.03
C LEU A 244 7.28 -14.65 11.37
N ALA A 245 7.24 -15.92 10.97
CA ALA A 245 8.32 -16.87 11.21
C ALA A 245 9.66 -16.41 10.60
N LEU A 246 9.62 -15.83 9.38
CA LEU A 246 10.79 -15.25 8.72
C LEU A 246 11.37 -14.07 9.52
N ALA A 247 10.51 -13.14 9.96
CA ALA A 247 10.94 -11.98 10.75
C ALA A 247 11.55 -12.39 12.11
N GLU A 248 10.95 -13.37 12.79
CA GLU A 248 11.44 -13.89 14.07
C GLU A 248 12.79 -14.62 13.92
N ALA A 249 12.97 -15.39 12.85
CA ALA A 249 14.23 -16.09 12.56
C ALA A 249 15.37 -15.11 12.30
N GLU A 250 15.11 -14.02 11.58
CA GLU A 250 16.11 -12.99 11.34
C GLU A 250 16.49 -12.23 12.61
N LYS A 251 15.52 -11.91 13.46
CA LYS A 251 15.78 -11.24 14.75
C LYS A 251 16.70 -12.04 15.67
N GLN A 252 16.79 -13.35 15.49
CA GLN A 252 17.72 -14.23 16.22
C GLN A 252 19.15 -14.19 15.66
N ARG A 253 19.37 -13.63 14.46
CA ARG A 253 20.71 -13.42 13.92
C ARG A 253 21.32 -12.21 14.60
N GLU A 254 22.34 -12.44 15.43
CA GLU A 254 23.10 -11.38 16.09
C GLU A 254 24.01 -10.64 15.09
N ASN A 255 23.41 -9.86 14.19
CA ASN A 255 24.15 -9.04 13.24
C ASN A 255 24.60 -7.74 13.91
N PRO A 256 25.88 -7.35 13.77
CA PRO A 256 26.34 -6.06 14.28
C PRO A 256 25.63 -4.92 13.52
N PRO A 257 25.41 -3.77 14.19
CA PRO A 257 24.83 -2.62 13.52
C PRO A 257 25.70 -2.14 12.36
N HIS A 258 25.09 -1.98 11.19
CA HIS A 258 25.77 -1.52 9.97
C HIS A 258 24.93 -0.53 9.14
N PHE A 259 23.78 -0.09 9.67
CA PHE A 259 23.05 1.07 9.18
C PHE A 259 23.38 2.29 10.05
N TYR A 260 23.91 3.35 9.46
CA TYR A 260 24.37 4.53 10.20
C TYR A 260 23.61 5.78 9.78
N GLY A 261 22.86 6.37 10.71
CA GLY A 261 22.09 7.58 10.47
C GLY A 261 22.63 8.77 11.26
N PHE A 262 22.80 9.90 10.56
CA PHE A 262 23.22 11.16 11.16
C PHE A 262 22.23 12.27 10.84
N ASP A 263 22.04 13.18 11.79
CA ASP A 263 21.29 14.42 11.58
C ASP A 263 21.77 15.49 12.57
N LEU A 264 21.58 16.76 12.21
CA LEU A 264 21.86 17.90 13.07
C LEU A 264 20.82 18.04 14.20
N ASP A 265 19.54 17.77 13.90
CA ASP A 265 18.46 17.93 14.87
C ASP A 265 18.29 16.67 15.72
N HIS A 266 18.67 16.75 16.99
CA HIS A 266 18.48 15.65 17.94
C HIS A 266 17.02 15.18 18.04
N ARG A 267 16.03 16.04 17.81
CA ARG A 267 14.61 15.68 17.90
C ARG A 267 14.20 14.70 16.80
N VAL A 268 14.72 14.85 15.58
CA VAL A 268 14.40 13.91 14.48
C VAL A 268 15.10 12.57 14.68
N LEU A 269 16.30 12.56 15.28
CA LEU A 269 16.99 11.32 15.64
C LEU A 269 16.27 10.53 16.74
N GLN A 270 15.63 11.19 17.70
CA GLN A 270 14.78 10.48 18.68
C GLN A 270 13.58 9.82 18.00
N LYS A 271 12.97 10.49 17.02
CA LYS A 271 11.92 9.90 16.18
C LYS A 271 12.46 8.74 15.35
N ALA A 272 13.65 8.86 14.75
CA ALA A 272 14.29 7.78 14.00
C ALA A 272 14.53 6.53 14.86
N LYS A 273 15.02 6.70 16.09
CA LYS A 273 15.21 5.62 17.06
C LYS A 273 13.89 4.92 17.40
N GLN A 274 12.83 5.69 17.67
CA GLN A 274 11.51 5.13 17.99
C GLN A 274 10.90 4.42 16.78
N ASN A 275 10.96 5.03 15.60
CA ASN A 275 10.49 4.42 14.35
C ASN A 275 11.22 3.10 14.04
N ALA A 276 12.54 3.05 14.22
CA ALA A 276 13.32 1.83 14.02
C ALA A 276 12.95 0.72 15.01
N LYS A 277 12.61 1.09 16.26
CA LYS A 277 12.11 0.14 17.27
C LYS A 277 10.75 -0.40 16.86
N ASN A 278 9.83 0.47 16.47
CA ASN A 278 8.49 0.10 15.99
C ASN A 278 8.56 -0.76 14.70
N ALA A 279 9.54 -0.51 13.85
CA ALA A 279 9.78 -1.26 12.62
C ALA A 279 10.51 -2.60 12.83
N GLY A 280 10.95 -2.92 14.05
CA GLY A 280 11.63 -4.17 14.40
C GLY A 280 13.12 -4.23 14.07
N VAL A 281 13.73 -3.13 13.60
CA VAL A 281 15.10 -3.11 13.02
C VAL A 281 16.11 -2.27 13.82
N ALA A 282 15.73 -1.76 15.00
CA ALA A 282 16.59 -0.89 15.81
C ALA A 282 17.97 -1.48 16.15
N HIS A 283 18.08 -2.80 16.29
CA HIS A 283 19.32 -3.50 16.63
C HIS A 283 20.37 -3.45 15.49
N LEU A 284 19.94 -3.21 14.25
CA LEU A 284 20.84 -3.10 13.08
C LEU A 284 21.40 -1.69 12.89
N MET A 285 20.97 -0.74 13.72
CA MET A 285 21.11 0.69 13.44
C MET A 285 21.91 1.43 14.51
N GLN A 286 22.71 2.40 14.05
CA GLN A 286 23.37 3.38 14.90
C GLN A 286 22.95 4.79 14.47
N TRP A 287 22.55 5.58 15.47
CA TRP A 287 22.08 6.94 15.27
C TRP A 287 23.00 7.89 16.04
N GLN A 288 23.57 8.87 15.35
CA GLN A 288 24.48 9.83 15.96
C GLN A 288 24.13 11.25 15.52
N GLN A 289 24.08 12.18 16.48
CA GLN A 289 23.99 13.59 16.14
C GLN A 289 25.31 14.06 15.55
N GLY A 290 25.24 14.70 14.39
CA GLY A 290 26.43 15.15 13.69
C GLY A 290 26.09 16.04 12.50
N ASP A 291 26.96 17.01 12.25
CA ASP A 291 26.97 17.75 11.00
C ASP A 291 27.58 16.86 9.91
N VAL A 292 26.96 16.81 8.74
CA VAL A 292 27.46 16.10 7.55
C VAL A 292 28.93 16.41 7.26
N VAL A 293 29.37 17.65 7.50
CA VAL A 293 30.75 18.09 7.26
C VAL A 293 31.76 17.46 8.24
N ALA A 294 31.30 17.01 9.42
CA ALA A 294 32.14 16.50 10.50
C ALA A 294 32.03 14.98 10.70
N ILE A 295 31.25 14.27 9.87
CA ILE A 295 31.04 12.82 10.02
C ILE A 295 32.36 12.06 9.83
N LYS A 296 32.73 11.28 10.83
CA LYS A 296 33.80 10.27 10.77
C LYS A 296 33.20 8.90 11.03
N ILE A 297 33.18 8.05 10.01
CA ILE A 297 32.63 6.70 10.12
C ILE A 297 33.76 5.76 10.47
N GLN A 298 33.79 5.29 11.71
CA GLN A 298 34.65 4.16 12.08
C GLN A 298 33.91 2.87 11.71
N VAL A 299 34.03 2.45 10.45
CA VAL A 299 33.61 1.10 10.06
C VAL A 299 34.58 0.14 10.73
N ARG A 300 34.13 -0.54 11.79
CA ARG A 300 34.89 -1.66 12.37
C ARG A 300 34.78 -2.81 11.38
N THR A 301 35.83 -2.99 10.56
CA THR A 301 36.06 -4.19 9.76
C THR A 301 36.30 -5.40 10.65
#